data_AF-A0A1D7U4Y7-F1
#
_entry.id   AF-A0A1D7U4Y7-F1
#
_cell.length_a   1.000
_cell.length_b   1.000
_cell.length_c   1.000
_cell.angle_alpha   90.00
_cell.angle_beta   90.00
_cell.angle_gamma   90.00
#
_symmetry.space_group_name_H-M   'P 1'
#
loop_
_entity.id
_entity.type
_entity.pdbx_description
1 polymer ?
#
loop_
_entity_poly.entity_id
_entity_poly.type
_entity_poly.pdbx_seq_one_letter_code
_entity_poly.pdbx_strand_id
1 'polypeptide(L)'
;MPAPISAPAPRGLDHLVIGVRDLDAAGAFYEKLGFRVGARNSHPWGTQNRIVQFPGSFLELITIGDAESIPEPAPGRFSFGAFVRDALERGEGMSMLVLESQDAKADNLAFKAAGIGAFEPFFFERQARRPSGEEVRVAFSLAFADDAAAPECGFFVCEQHEPQNFWNPAFQQHENGATGLSAAILVTDEPEQHRAFLTAFTGGAEILEGNEDYVLDLPRGRIDVLDGEAASAIYHVEPDPTPARFLGFCVTVADLEAIAARLSAAGIPFAQSEERIVVPAAAALGCVIAFEQG
;
A
#
# COMPACT_ATOMS: atom_id res chain seq x y z
N MET A 1 4.64 37.81 5.00
CA MET A 1 4.81 36.72 5.98
C MET A 1 4.46 35.42 5.27
N PRO A 2 5.24 34.34 5.42
CA PRO A 2 4.79 33.04 4.92
C PRO A 2 3.44 32.71 5.59
N ALA A 3 2.52 32.11 4.84
CA ALA A 3 1.26 31.62 5.39
C ALA A 3 1.56 30.67 6.55
N PRO A 4 0.74 30.65 7.62
CA PRO A 4 0.89 29.65 8.66
C PRO A 4 0.84 28.26 8.02
N ILE A 5 1.88 27.45 8.27
CA ILE A 5 1.87 26.05 7.89
C ILE A 5 0.71 25.44 8.68
N SER A 6 -0.32 24.99 7.98
CA SER A 6 -1.42 24.27 8.62
C SER A 6 -0.83 23.10 9.39
N ALA A 7 -1.30 22.87 10.62
CA ALA A 7 -0.94 21.65 11.33
C ALA A 7 -1.33 20.45 10.46
N PRO A 8 -0.49 19.40 10.39
CA PRO A 8 -0.85 18.19 9.66
C PRO A 8 -2.15 17.62 10.24
N ALA A 9 -3.05 17.17 9.35
CA ALA A 9 -4.25 16.43 9.70
C ALA A 9 -4.00 14.94 9.41
N PRO A 10 -4.74 14.02 10.07
CA PRO A 10 -4.67 12.60 9.75
C PRO A 10 -4.90 12.34 8.26
N ARG A 11 -4.10 11.43 7.69
CA ARG A 11 -4.11 11.08 6.26
C ARG A 11 -4.76 9.72 6.06
N GLY A 12 -5.75 9.62 5.18
CA GLY A 12 -6.34 8.34 4.79
C GLY A 12 -5.37 7.44 4.02
N LEU A 13 -5.58 6.13 4.10
CA LEU A 13 -4.82 5.13 3.34
C LEU A 13 -5.03 5.31 1.84
N ASP A 14 -3.99 5.66 1.08
CA ASP A 14 -4.08 5.85 -0.37
C ASP A 14 -3.86 4.52 -1.09
N HIS A 15 -2.68 3.92 -1.00
CA HIS A 15 -2.42 2.65 -1.65
C HIS A 15 -1.28 1.87 -1.03
N LEU A 16 -1.16 0.63 -1.49
CA LEU A 16 -0.07 -0.28 -1.14
C LEU A 16 0.67 -0.67 -2.40
N VAL A 17 1.99 -0.66 -2.34
CA VAL A 17 2.87 -1.07 -3.44
C VAL A 17 3.26 -2.53 -3.21
N ILE A 18 2.84 -3.42 -4.10
CA ILE A 18 3.01 -4.87 -4.00
C ILE A 18 3.90 -5.33 -5.15
N GLY A 19 5.17 -5.62 -4.82
CA GLY A 19 6.16 -6.13 -5.76
C GLY A 19 5.83 -7.55 -6.21
N VAL A 20 5.75 -7.74 -7.53
CA VAL A 20 5.55 -9.04 -8.18
C VAL A 20 6.58 -9.26 -9.29
N ARG A 21 6.99 -10.50 -9.52
CA ARG A 21 7.95 -10.90 -10.56
C ARG A 21 7.29 -10.95 -11.93
N ASP A 22 6.06 -11.45 -12.01
CA ASP A 22 5.27 -11.52 -13.23
C ASP A 22 3.95 -10.75 -13.05
N LEU A 23 3.89 -9.56 -13.64
CA LEU A 23 2.74 -8.67 -13.51
C LEU A 23 1.47 -9.19 -14.19
N ASP A 24 1.58 -10.01 -15.24
CA ASP A 24 0.39 -10.57 -15.90
C ASP A 24 -0.15 -11.77 -15.12
N ALA A 25 0.74 -12.63 -14.60
CA ALA A 25 0.35 -13.71 -13.70
C ALA A 25 -0.27 -13.16 -12.40
N ALA A 26 0.31 -12.09 -11.83
CA ALA A 26 -0.25 -11.40 -10.68
C ALA A 26 -1.63 -10.80 -10.97
N GLY A 27 -1.79 -10.15 -12.12
CA GLY A 27 -3.09 -9.65 -12.56
C GLY A 27 -4.14 -10.75 -12.66
N ALA A 28 -3.81 -11.87 -13.31
CA ALA A 28 -4.72 -13.02 -13.42
C ALA A 28 -5.04 -13.65 -12.05
N PHE A 29 -4.08 -13.68 -11.13
CA PHE A 29 -4.30 -14.16 -9.76
C PHE A 29 -5.28 -13.26 -9.00
N TYR A 30 -5.12 -11.94 -9.04
CA TYR A 30 -6.05 -11.00 -8.41
C TYR A 30 -7.44 -11.03 -9.07
N GLU A 31 -7.54 -11.22 -10.39
CA GLU A 31 -8.82 -11.47 -11.06
C GLU A 31 -9.49 -12.76 -10.57
N LYS A 32 -8.70 -13.83 -10.35
CA LYS A 32 -9.20 -15.09 -9.79
C LYS A 32 -9.71 -14.94 -8.35
N LEU A 33 -9.08 -14.07 -7.55
CA LEU A 33 -9.59 -13.64 -6.24
C LEU A 33 -10.88 -12.82 -6.35
N GLY A 34 -11.30 -12.43 -7.55
CA GLY A 34 -12.54 -11.70 -7.86
C GLY A 34 -12.38 -10.18 -7.86
N PHE A 35 -11.14 -9.66 -7.84
CA PHE A 35 -10.89 -8.24 -8.02
C PHE A 35 -11.03 -7.82 -9.48
N ARG A 36 -11.36 -6.55 -9.69
CA ARG A 36 -11.28 -5.92 -11.01
C ARG A 36 -9.88 -5.33 -11.17
N VAL A 37 -9.07 -5.95 -12.02
CA VAL A 37 -7.69 -5.51 -12.28
C VAL A 37 -7.66 -4.58 -13.50
N GLY A 38 -6.97 -3.45 -13.34
CA GLY A 38 -6.76 -2.46 -14.39
C GLY A 38 -5.78 -2.90 -15.47
N ALA A 39 -5.71 -2.10 -16.54
CA ALA A 39 -4.72 -2.30 -17.60
C ALA A 39 -3.28 -2.12 -17.08
N ARG A 40 -2.33 -2.74 -17.79
CA ARG A 40 -0.90 -2.54 -17.55
C ARG A 40 -0.51 -1.09 -17.89
N ASN A 41 0.20 -0.43 -16.99
CA ASN A 41 0.80 0.89 -17.22
C ASN A 41 2.33 0.80 -17.14
N SER A 42 3.02 1.73 -17.80
CA SER A 42 4.48 1.85 -17.75
C SER A 42 4.86 3.22 -17.21
N HIS A 43 5.86 3.24 -16.33
CA HIS A 43 6.43 4.47 -15.79
C HIS A 43 7.73 4.82 -16.52
N PRO A 44 8.04 6.12 -16.69
CA PRO A 44 9.26 6.55 -17.37
C PRO A 44 10.55 6.20 -16.61
N TRP A 45 10.48 5.73 -15.36
CA TRP A 45 11.61 5.26 -14.55
C TRP A 45 11.71 3.72 -14.49
N GLY A 46 11.11 3.01 -15.44
CA GLY A 46 11.38 1.59 -15.66
C GLY A 46 10.47 0.61 -14.93
N THR A 47 9.57 1.03 -14.05
CA THR A 47 8.57 0.12 -13.45
C THR A 47 7.30 0.03 -14.29
N GLN A 48 6.57 -1.07 -14.13
CA GLN A 48 5.26 -1.29 -14.74
C GLN A 48 4.27 -1.76 -13.69
N ASN A 49 3.02 -1.31 -13.76
CA ASN A 49 2.00 -1.68 -12.78
C ASN A 49 0.66 -2.11 -13.39
N ARG A 50 -0.15 -2.73 -12.55
CA ARG A 50 -1.61 -2.89 -12.70
C ARG A 50 -2.25 -2.47 -11.39
N ILE A 51 -3.44 -1.89 -11.47
CA ILE A 51 -4.10 -1.28 -10.31
C ILE A 51 -5.44 -1.97 -10.02
N VAL A 52 -5.71 -2.23 -8.75
CA VAL A 52 -7.06 -2.61 -8.25
C VAL A 52 -7.61 -1.43 -7.45
N GLN A 53 -8.63 -0.76 -7.96
CA GLN A 53 -9.18 0.44 -7.31
C GLN A 53 -10.29 0.08 -6.34
N PHE A 54 -10.29 0.74 -5.18
CA PHE A 54 -11.41 0.87 -4.26
C PHE A 54 -11.86 2.35 -4.24
N PRO A 55 -12.98 2.69 -3.58
CA PRO A 55 -13.34 4.08 -3.31
C PRO A 55 -12.26 4.79 -2.46
N GLY A 56 -11.44 5.62 -3.10
CA GLY A 56 -10.43 6.46 -2.45
C GLY A 56 -9.11 5.77 -2.12
N SER A 57 -8.96 4.48 -2.41
CA SER A 57 -7.69 3.75 -2.25
C SER A 57 -7.46 2.73 -3.35
N PHE A 58 -6.24 2.18 -3.47
CA PHE A 58 -5.97 1.14 -4.45
C PHE A 58 -4.81 0.21 -4.05
N LEU A 59 -4.69 -0.91 -4.77
CA LEU A 59 -3.50 -1.76 -4.74
C LEU A 59 -2.70 -1.51 -6.02
N GLU A 60 -1.40 -1.31 -5.89
CA GLU A 60 -0.46 -1.22 -7.00
C GLU A 60 0.34 -2.51 -7.11
N LEU A 61 -0.06 -3.41 -8.02
CA LEU A 61 0.76 -4.56 -8.39
C LEU A 61 1.87 -4.05 -9.30
N ILE A 62 3.13 -4.21 -8.92
CA ILE A 62 4.24 -3.57 -9.61
C ILE A 62 5.39 -4.52 -9.91
N THR A 63 6.05 -4.33 -11.04
CA THR A 63 7.26 -5.07 -11.43
C THR A 63 8.27 -4.16 -12.12
N ILE A 64 9.48 -4.69 -12.35
CA ILE A 64 10.49 -4.04 -13.17
C ILE A 64 10.23 -4.35 -14.65
N GLY A 65 9.94 -3.32 -15.44
CA GLY A 65 9.73 -3.44 -16.88
C GLY A 65 10.98 -3.11 -17.71
N ASP A 66 11.75 -2.10 -17.28
CA ASP A 66 12.99 -1.67 -17.90
C ASP A 66 13.99 -1.25 -16.81
N ALA A 67 14.91 -2.15 -16.47
CA ALA A 67 15.88 -1.93 -15.41
C ALA A 67 16.91 -0.84 -15.76
N GLU A 68 17.20 -0.62 -17.05
CA GLU A 68 18.20 0.38 -17.47
C GLU A 68 17.69 1.82 -17.28
N SER A 69 16.37 2.00 -17.25
CA SER A 69 15.72 3.28 -16.99
C SER A 69 15.56 3.62 -15.51
N ILE A 70 15.97 2.74 -14.59
CA ILE A 70 15.87 2.97 -13.15
C ILE A 70 17.02 3.87 -12.68
N PRO A 71 16.75 5.08 -12.15
CA PRO A 71 17.80 5.89 -11.54
C PRO A 71 18.24 5.24 -10.21
N GLU A 72 19.54 5.22 -9.91
CA GLU A 72 20.00 4.80 -8.59
C GLU A 72 19.65 5.84 -7.50
N PRO A 73 19.43 5.41 -6.25
CA PRO A 73 19.23 6.31 -5.12
C PRO A 73 20.46 7.20 -4.92
N ALA A 74 20.24 8.41 -4.43
CA ALA A 74 21.30 9.37 -4.13
C ALA A 74 20.96 10.15 -2.86
N PRO A 75 21.94 10.80 -2.20
CA PRO A 75 21.65 11.64 -1.03
C PRO A 75 20.54 12.66 -1.33
N GLY A 76 19.46 12.61 -0.56
CA GLY A 76 18.28 13.48 -0.75
C GLY A 76 17.40 13.12 -1.94
N ARG A 77 17.63 12.01 -2.64
CA ARG A 77 16.79 11.56 -3.76
C ARG A 77 16.41 10.09 -3.59
N PHE A 78 15.14 9.87 -3.26
CA PHE A 78 14.55 8.54 -3.22
C PHE A 78 14.46 7.98 -4.64
N SER A 79 14.81 6.71 -4.82
CA SER A 79 14.58 6.01 -6.09
C SER A 79 13.49 4.96 -5.91
N PHE A 80 12.30 5.28 -6.39
CA PHE A 80 11.15 4.38 -6.35
C PHE A 80 11.43 3.08 -7.11
N GLY A 81 11.97 3.17 -8.33
CA GLY A 81 12.28 1.99 -9.15
C GLY A 81 13.35 1.10 -8.51
N ALA A 82 14.40 1.70 -7.94
CA ALA A 82 15.45 0.93 -7.26
C ALA A 82 14.90 0.26 -6.00
N PHE A 83 14.07 0.94 -5.21
CA PHE A 83 13.46 0.34 -4.03
C PHE A 83 12.59 -0.87 -4.40
N VAL A 84 11.76 -0.78 -5.45
CA VAL A 84 10.97 -1.94 -5.93
C VAL A 84 11.88 -3.07 -6.41
N ARG A 85 12.96 -2.76 -7.14
CA ARG A 85 13.94 -3.75 -7.61
C ARG A 85 14.56 -4.48 -6.42
N ASP A 86 15.10 -3.74 -5.47
CA ASP A 86 15.82 -4.28 -4.32
C ASP A 86 14.86 -5.06 -3.39
N ALA A 87 13.59 -4.63 -3.28
CA ALA A 87 12.54 -5.41 -2.60
C ALA A 87 12.27 -6.75 -3.29
N LEU A 88 12.17 -6.77 -4.62
CA LEU A 88 11.97 -8.00 -5.40
C LEU A 88 13.16 -8.98 -5.33
N GLU A 89 14.36 -8.50 -5.02
CA GLU A 89 15.50 -9.37 -4.72
C GLU A 89 15.30 -10.14 -3.41
N ARG A 90 14.62 -9.54 -2.42
CA ARG A 90 14.25 -10.20 -1.16
C ARG A 90 13.01 -11.09 -1.29
N GLY A 91 12.04 -10.70 -2.12
CA GLY A 91 10.83 -11.49 -2.36
C GLY A 91 9.73 -10.71 -3.06
N GLU A 92 8.69 -11.43 -3.52
CA GLU A 92 7.41 -10.77 -3.84
C GLU A 92 6.70 -10.39 -2.54
N GLY A 93 5.84 -9.37 -2.57
CA GLY A 93 5.08 -8.94 -1.41
C GLY A 93 4.88 -7.43 -1.34
N MET A 94 4.22 -6.96 -0.27
CA MET A 94 4.05 -5.54 -0.01
C MET A 94 5.38 -4.91 0.38
N SER A 95 5.77 -3.82 -0.30
CA SER A 95 7.05 -3.14 -0.06
C SER A 95 6.88 -1.67 0.37
N MET A 96 5.76 -1.03 0.05
CA MET A 96 5.54 0.37 0.47
C MET A 96 4.10 0.63 0.92
N LEU A 97 3.97 1.50 1.92
CA LEU A 97 2.72 2.05 2.43
C LEU A 97 2.58 3.51 2.00
N VAL A 98 1.40 3.85 1.47
CA VAL A 98 1.12 5.18 0.94
C VAL A 98 -0.12 5.79 1.57
N LEU A 99 0.01 7.02 2.05
CA LEU A 99 -1.11 7.81 2.58
C LEU A 99 -1.44 8.98 1.66
N GLU A 100 -2.67 9.46 1.74
CA GLU A 100 -3.12 10.57 0.91
C GLU A 100 -2.47 11.89 1.34
N SER A 101 -2.25 12.79 0.39
CA SER A 101 -1.81 14.16 0.62
C SER A 101 -2.71 15.15 -0.07
N GLN A 102 -2.90 16.32 0.57
CA GLN A 102 -3.52 17.49 -0.05
C GLN A 102 -2.48 18.55 -0.47
N ASP A 103 -1.23 18.41 -0.03
CA ASP A 103 -0.10 19.28 -0.37
C ASP A 103 1.21 18.53 -0.07
N ALA A 104 1.74 17.81 -1.06
CA ALA A 104 2.93 16.98 -0.87
C ALA A 104 4.17 17.83 -0.55
N LYS A 105 4.18 19.12 -0.91
CA LYS A 105 5.29 20.02 -0.57
C LYS A 105 5.26 20.40 0.90
N ALA A 106 4.08 20.70 1.44
CA ALA A 106 3.90 20.95 2.87
C ALA A 106 4.25 19.70 3.68
N ASP A 107 3.83 18.52 3.23
CA ASP A 107 4.17 17.25 3.88
C ASP A 107 5.68 16.97 3.86
N ASN A 108 6.36 17.22 2.75
CA ASN A 108 7.82 17.10 2.67
C ASN A 108 8.54 18.00 3.69
N LEU A 109 8.08 19.24 3.86
CA LEU A 109 8.63 20.15 4.86
C LEU A 109 8.36 19.65 6.28
N ALA A 110 7.18 19.10 6.54
CA ALA A 110 6.83 18.50 7.83
C ALA A 110 7.69 17.27 8.15
N PHE A 111 7.89 16.37 7.17
CA PHE A 111 8.75 15.19 7.32
C PHE A 111 10.21 15.58 7.60
N LYS A 112 10.71 16.61 6.90
CA LYS A 112 12.04 17.17 7.17
C LYS A 112 12.15 17.75 8.58
N ALA A 113 11.13 18.47 9.06
CA ALA A 113 11.11 19.04 10.40
C ALA A 113 11.03 17.96 11.49
N ALA A 114 10.34 16.86 11.23
CA ALA A 114 10.22 15.71 12.13
C ALA A 114 11.43 14.75 12.07
N GLY A 115 12.37 14.95 11.12
CA GLY A 115 13.55 14.12 10.98
C GLY A 115 13.30 12.75 10.34
N ILE A 116 12.12 12.53 9.76
CA ILE A 116 11.71 11.27 9.12
C ILE A 116 11.82 11.32 7.59
N GLY A 117 12.49 12.34 7.05
CA GLY A 117 12.69 12.49 5.61
C GLY A 117 13.61 13.66 5.29
N ALA A 118 14.09 13.71 4.06
CA ALA A 118 14.77 14.87 3.48
C ALA A 118 14.88 14.73 1.94
N PHE A 119 13.96 13.97 1.35
CA PHE A 119 14.00 13.65 -0.07
C PHE A 119 13.42 14.79 -0.90
N GLU A 120 13.93 14.98 -2.12
CA GLU A 120 13.29 15.85 -3.11
C GLU A 120 11.88 15.33 -3.43
N PRO A 121 10.86 16.20 -3.47
CA PRO A 121 9.53 15.81 -3.93
C PRO A 121 9.58 15.21 -5.33
N PHE A 122 8.84 14.13 -5.54
CA PHE A 122 8.82 13.40 -6.80
C PHE A 122 7.54 13.70 -7.56
N PHE A 123 7.65 14.40 -8.69
CA PHE A 123 6.52 14.69 -9.57
C PHE A 123 6.54 13.80 -10.80
N PHE A 124 5.37 13.27 -11.17
CA PHE A 124 5.22 12.59 -12.44
C PHE A 124 3.82 12.75 -13.02
N GLU A 125 3.73 12.60 -14.34
CA GLU A 125 2.48 12.62 -15.08
C GLU A 125 2.51 11.66 -16.26
N ARG A 126 1.33 11.25 -16.71
CA ARG A 126 1.15 10.46 -17.93
C ARG A 126 -0.17 10.77 -18.60
N GLN A 127 -0.25 10.46 -19.89
CA GLN A 127 -1.52 10.39 -20.59
C GLN A 127 -2.20 9.05 -20.25
N ALA A 128 -3.46 9.12 -19.85
CA ALA A 128 -4.36 7.99 -19.70
C ALA A 128 -5.45 8.09 -20.77
N ARG A 129 -6.02 6.95 -21.15
CA ARG A 129 -7.12 6.91 -22.11
C ARG A 129 -8.42 6.55 -21.39
N ARG A 130 -9.43 7.41 -21.49
CA ARG A 130 -10.78 7.11 -20.99
C ARG A 130 -11.42 5.97 -21.79
N PRO A 131 -12.45 5.30 -21.24
CA PRO A 131 -13.24 4.33 -22.01
C PRO A 131 -13.87 4.92 -23.29
N SER A 132 -14.11 6.24 -23.32
CA SER A 132 -14.56 6.98 -24.51
C SER A 132 -13.50 7.09 -25.62
N GLY A 133 -12.25 6.75 -25.34
CA GLY A 133 -11.11 6.91 -26.24
C GLY A 133 -10.35 8.24 -26.09
N GLU A 134 -10.90 9.18 -25.30
CA GLU A 134 -10.28 10.49 -25.00
C GLU A 134 -8.99 10.34 -24.19
N GLU A 135 -7.96 11.10 -24.57
CA GLU A 135 -6.72 11.20 -23.81
C GLU A 135 -6.86 12.26 -22.71
N VAL A 136 -6.49 11.89 -21.49
CA VAL A 136 -6.53 12.75 -20.32
C VAL A 136 -5.23 12.68 -19.54
N ARG A 137 -4.85 13.81 -18.94
CA ARG A 137 -3.68 13.89 -18.05
C ARG A 137 -4.01 13.28 -16.70
N VAL A 138 -3.07 12.50 -16.16
CA VAL A 138 -3.03 12.12 -14.75
C VAL A 138 -1.67 12.50 -14.19
N ALA A 139 -1.64 13.28 -13.12
CA ALA A 139 -0.42 13.74 -12.47
C ALA A 139 -0.44 13.58 -10.95
N PHE A 140 0.74 13.37 -10.37
CA PHE A 140 0.95 13.10 -8.96
C PHE A 140 2.19 13.82 -8.42
N SER A 141 2.14 14.23 -7.15
CA SER A 141 3.33 14.63 -6.37
C SER A 141 3.49 13.69 -5.18
N LEU A 142 4.70 13.18 -4.96
CA LEU A 142 5.02 12.32 -3.82
C LEU A 142 5.99 13.01 -2.86
N ALA A 143 5.80 12.77 -1.56
CA ALA A 143 6.78 13.09 -0.54
C ALA A 143 7.14 11.83 0.26
N PHE A 144 8.41 11.44 0.18
CA PHE A 144 8.93 10.24 0.85
C PHE A 144 9.30 10.50 2.30
N ALA A 145 9.12 9.47 3.11
CA ALA A 145 9.59 9.36 4.49
C ALA A 145 10.38 8.06 4.65
N ASP A 146 11.21 8.00 5.68
CA ASP A 146 12.07 6.86 5.99
C ASP A 146 12.03 6.58 7.48
N ASP A 147 11.82 5.31 7.82
CA ASP A 147 11.95 4.80 9.18
C ASP A 147 13.23 3.98 9.25
N ALA A 148 14.23 4.52 9.95
CA ALA A 148 15.52 3.84 10.10
C ALA A 148 15.42 2.47 10.78
N ALA A 149 14.35 2.22 11.55
CA ALA A 149 14.08 0.92 12.16
C ALA A 149 13.38 -0.08 11.21
N ALA A 150 12.84 0.37 10.08
CA ALA A 150 12.17 -0.45 9.07
C ALA A 150 12.77 -0.23 7.66
N PRO A 151 14.06 -0.53 7.45
CA PRO A 151 14.78 -0.20 6.20
C PRO A 151 14.25 -0.94 4.96
N GLU A 152 13.43 -1.97 5.15
CA GLU A 152 12.80 -2.73 4.06
C GLU A 152 11.40 -2.21 3.69
N CYS A 153 10.87 -1.23 4.43
CA CYS A 153 9.56 -0.64 4.24
C CYS A 153 9.68 0.77 3.65
N GLY A 154 9.07 0.99 2.48
CA GLY A 154 8.97 2.33 1.90
C GLY A 154 7.73 3.07 2.40
N PHE A 155 7.87 4.37 2.65
CA PHE A 155 6.78 5.22 3.10
C PHE A 155 6.72 6.50 2.27
N PHE A 156 5.55 6.85 1.76
CA PHE A 156 5.35 8.16 1.13
C PHE A 156 3.90 8.61 1.21
N VAL A 157 3.69 9.90 0.95
CA VAL A 157 2.36 10.46 0.75
C VAL A 157 2.18 10.88 -0.70
N CYS A 158 0.95 10.79 -1.20
CA CYS A 158 0.62 11.01 -2.60
C CYS A 158 -0.47 12.08 -2.75
N GLU A 159 -0.13 13.15 -3.46
CA GLU A 159 -1.06 14.21 -3.85
C GLU A 159 -1.48 13.96 -5.31
N GLN A 160 -2.78 13.77 -5.54
CA GLN A 160 -3.35 13.60 -6.88
C GLN A 160 -3.82 14.96 -7.43
N HIS A 161 -3.31 15.38 -8.60
CA HIS A 161 -3.66 16.68 -9.20
C HIS A 161 -4.94 16.63 -10.03
N GLU A 162 -5.22 15.50 -10.70
CA GLU A 162 -6.44 15.28 -11.48
C GLU A 162 -7.16 13.98 -11.08
N PRO A 163 -7.64 13.86 -9.83
CA PRO A 163 -8.30 12.63 -9.35
C PRO A 163 -9.49 12.20 -10.21
N GLN A 164 -10.21 13.15 -10.85
CA GLN A 164 -11.32 12.89 -11.77
C GLN A 164 -10.93 12.14 -13.07
N ASN A 165 -9.63 12.07 -13.37
CA ASN A 165 -9.07 11.35 -14.50
C ASN A 165 -8.51 9.98 -14.11
N PHE A 166 -8.22 9.76 -12.82
CA PHE A 166 -7.65 8.52 -12.31
C PHE A 166 -8.72 7.53 -11.81
N TRP A 167 -9.66 8.01 -11.00
CA TRP A 167 -10.68 7.18 -10.37
C TRP A 167 -11.79 6.80 -11.35
N ASN A 168 -12.15 5.51 -11.36
CA ASN A 168 -13.22 5.00 -12.19
C ASN A 168 -14.16 4.08 -11.40
N PRO A 169 -15.41 4.49 -11.12
CA PRO A 169 -16.37 3.69 -10.37
C PRO A 169 -16.67 2.29 -10.96
N ALA A 170 -16.50 2.11 -12.27
CA ALA A 170 -16.64 0.79 -12.89
C ALA A 170 -15.48 -0.16 -12.55
N PHE A 171 -14.30 0.39 -12.25
CA PHE A 171 -13.12 -0.37 -11.83
C PHE A 171 -13.10 -0.65 -10.33
N GLN A 172 -13.99 0.00 -9.56
CA GLN A 172 -14.18 -0.20 -8.12
C GLN A 172 -15.25 -1.24 -7.78
N GLN A 173 -15.84 -1.89 -8.80
CA GLN A 173 -16.81 -2.97 -8.63
C GLN A 173 -16.11 -4.31 -8.82
N HIS A 174 -16.03 -5.09 -7.74
CA HIS A 174 -15.34 -6.37 -7.68
C HIS A 174 -16.32 -7.53 -7.61
N GLU A 175 -16.04 -8.63 -8.29
CA GLU A 175 -16.90 -9.82 -8.28
C GLU A 175 -16.86 -10.57 -6.95
N ASN A 176 -15.82 -10.34 -6.14
CA ASN A 176 -15.73 -10.84 -4.77
C ASN A 176 -16.47 -9.95 -3.76
N GLY A 177 -17.10 -8.86 -4.20
CA GLY A 177 -17.84 -7.97 -3.31
C GLY A 177 -16.97 -7.11 -2.40
N ALA A 178 -15.66 -7.00 -2.68
CA ALA A 178 -14.79 -6.10 -1.95
C ALA A 178 -15.21 -4.64 -2.14
N THR A 179 -15.16 -3.86 -1.06
CA THR A 179 -15.64 -2.47 -1.01
C THR A 179 -14.57 -1.48 -0.56
N GLY A 180 -13.48 -1.94 0.04
CA GLY A 180 -12.43 -1.06 0.53
C GLY A 180 -11.17 -1.79 0.96
N LEU A 181 -10.04 -1.08 0.88
CA LEU A 181 -8.81 -1.46 1.58
C LEU A 181 -8.92 -1.00 3.04
N SER A 182 -8.98 -1.93 3.99
CA SER A 182 -9.27 -1.63 5.40
C SER A 182 -8.03 -1.50 6.27
N ALA A 183 -6.94 -2.20 5.96
CA ALA A 183 -5.71 -2.11 6.77
C ALA A 183 -4.44 -2.40 5.97
N ALA A 184 -3.33 -1.81 6.42
CA ALA A 184 -1.98 -2.29 6.15
C ALA A 184 -1.38 -2.88 7.43
N ILE A 185 -0.63 -3.98 7.32
CA ILE A 185 -0.12 -4.72 8.48
C ILE A 185 1.40 -4.63 8.50
N LEU A 186 1.96 -3.99 9.52
CA LEU A 186 3.39 -3.95 9.82
C LEU A 186 3.69 -4.94 10.94
N VAL A 187 4.66 -5.82 10.74
CA VAL A 187 5.13 -6.76 11.76
C VAL A 187 6.58 -6.47 12.14
N THR A 188 6.87 -6.50 13.44
CA THR A 188 8.17 -6.13 14.02
C THR A 188 8.34 -6.74 15.42
N ASP A 189 9.57 -7.03 15.85
CA ASP A 189 9.83 -7.46 17.23
C ASP A 189 9.68 -6.31 18.25
N GLU A 190 9.72 -5.05 17.80
CA GLU A 190 9.67 -3.86 18.67
C GLU A 190 8.63 -2.83 18.17
N PRO A 191 7.30 -3.08 18.29
CA PRO A 191 6.27 -2.16 17.80
C PRO A 191 6.44 -0.70 18.23
N GLU A 192 6.82 -0.49 19.50
CA GLU A 192 7.00 0.84 20.09
C GLU A 192 8.09 1.67 19.39
N GLN A 193 9.11 1.03 18.81
CA GLN A 193 10.20 1.71 18.11
C GLN A 193 9.70 2.54 16.93
N HIS A 194 8.60 2.10 16.30
CA HIS A 194 8.01 2.73 15.13
C HIS A 194 6.96 3.81 15.47
N ARG A 195 6.53 3.92 16.74
CA ARG A 195 5.40 4.77 17.13
C ARG A 195 5.64 6.23 16.77
N ALA A 196 6.82 6.76 17.08
CA ALA A 196 7.16 8.16 16.82
C ALA A 196 7.18 8.46 15.31
N PHE A 197 7.76 7.56 14.51
CA PHE A 197 7.78 7.68 13.05
C PHE A 197 6.35 7.66 12.49
N LEU A 198 5.55 6.63 12.83
CA LEU A 198 4.21 6.45 12.28
C LEU A 198 3.24 7.55 12.74
N THR A 199 3.38 8.08 13.95
CA THR A 199 2.60 9.26 14.39
C THR A 199 2.86 10.47 13.49
N ALA A 200 4.13 10.75 13.16
CA ALA A 200 4.49 11.86 12.28
C ALA A 200 4.06 11.59 10.82
N PHE A 201 4.30 10.37 10.32
CA PHE A 201 3.96 9.95 8.97
C PHE A 201 2.44 9.96 8.69
N THR A 202 1.62 9.58 9.67
CA THR A 202 0.15 9.59 9.54
C THR A 202 -0.49 10.97 9.72
N GLY A 203 0.26 11.94 10.24
CA GLY A 203 -0.26 13.29 10.49
C GLY A 203 -1.04 13.37 11.80
N GLY A 204 -0.70 12.52 12.77
CA GLY A 204 -1.35 12.46 14.08
C GLY A 204 -2.65 11.67 14.08
N ALA A 205 -2.69 10.53 13.37
CA ALA A 205 -3.79 9.57 13.49
C ALA A 205 -4.01 9.15 14.95
N GLU A 206 -5.26 8.82 15.29
CA GLU A 206 -5.58 8.31 16.62
C GLU A 206 -4.92 6.94 16.80
N ILE A 207 -4.27 6.73 17.95
CA ILE A 207 -3.69 5.44 18.28
C ILE A 207 -4.62 4.72 19.25
N LEU A 208 -5.12 3.57 18.82
CA LEU A 208 -5.89 2.65 19.64
C LEU A 208 -4.92 1.60 20.21
N GLU A 209 -4.84 1.50 21.53
CA GLU A 209 -3.86 0.64 22.21
C GLU A 209 -4.40 -0.79 22.45
N GLY A 210 -3.62 -1.79 22.01
CA GLY A 210 -3.44 -3.07 22.69
C GLY A 210 -2.23 -2.97 23.64
N ASN A 211 -1.69 -4.05 24.20
CA ASN A 211 -0.56 -3.94 25.13
C ASN A 211 0.70 -3.31 24.49
N GLU A 212 1.50 -4.10 23.77
CA GLU A 212 2.70 -3.63 23.03
C GLU A 212 2.34 -3.35 21.55
N ASP A 213 1.36 -4.06 21.00
CA ASP A 213 0.76 -3.79 19.70
C ASP A 213 -0.19 -2.59 19.72
N TYR A 214 -0.33 -1.91 18.59
CA TYR A 214 -1.26 -0.79 18.45
C TYR A 214 -1.80 -0.64 17.04
N VAL A 215 -2.91 0.09 16.94
CA VAL A 215 -3.57 0.42 15.69
C VAL A 215 -3.58 1.93 15.51
N LEU A 216 -3.17 2.41 14.33
CA LEU A 216 -3.38 3.80 13.92
C LEU A 216 -4.67 3.87 13.12
N ASP A 217 -5.70 4.52 13.68
CA ASP A 217 -6.98 4.75 13.02
C ASP A 217 -6.86 5.95 12.06
N LEU A 218 -6.95 5.68 10.76
CA LEU A 218 -6.82 6.68 9.71
C LEU A 218 -8.22 7.14 9.27
N PRO A 219 -8.36 8.33 8.65
CA PRO A 219 -9.63 8.73 8.03
C PRO A 219 -10.21 7.71 7.03
N ARG A 220 -9.36 6.85 6.48
CA ARG A 220 -9.71 5.71 5.65
C ARG A 220 -8.76 4.57 5.94
N GLY A 221 -9.29 3.47 6.45
CA GLY A 221 -8.51 2.29 6.83
C GLY A 221 -7.68 2.52 8.10
N ARG A 222 -6.76 1.60 8.37
CA ARG A 222 -5.89 1.64 9.56
C ARG A 222 -4.51 1.07 9.26
N ILE A 223 -3.58 1.26 10.19
CA ILE A 223 -2.29 0.54 10.20
C ILE A 223 -2.26 -0.31 11.46
N ASP A 224 -2.17 -1.62 11.29
CA ASP A 224 -1.99 -2.57 12.38
C ASP A 224 -0.47 -2.75 12.57
N VAL A 225 0.06 -2.40 13.75
CA VAL A 225 1.47 -2.60 14.11
C VAL A 225 1.55 -3.69 15.17
N LEU A 226 2.07 -4.83 14.76
CA LEU A 226 1.98 -6.08 15.52
C LEU A 226 3.36 -6.71 15.76
N ASP A 227 3.50 -7.40 16.87
CA ASP A 227 4.54 -8.40 17.05
C ASP A 227 4.22 -9.71 16.30
N GLY A 228 5.19 -10.63 16.30
CA GLY A 228 5.04 -11.92 15.62
C GLY A 228 3.98 -12.84 16.24
N GLU A 229 3.76 -12.77 17.56
CA GLU A 229 2.79 -13.60 18.26
C GLU A 229 1.36 -13.15 17.94
N ALA A 230 1.10 -11.84 18.03
CA ALA A 230 -0.17 -11.23 17.68
C ALA A 230 -0.50 -11.44 16.20
N ALA A 231 0.48 -11.23 15.30
CA ALA A 231 0.29 -11.48 13.87
C ALA A 231 -0.02 -12.97 13.59
N SER A 232 0.64 -13.92 14.26
CA SER A 232 0.34 -15.35 14.11
C SER A 232 -1.05 -15.70 14.62
N ALA A 233 -1.44 -15.16 15.78
CA ALA A 233 -2.76 -15.40 16.36
C ALA A 233 -3.89 -14.84 15.47
N ILE A 234 -3.71 -13.65 14.91
CA ILE A 234 -4.73 -12.95 14.11
C ILE A 234 -4.81 -13.51 12.68
N TYR A 235 -3.66 -13.74 12.04
CA TYR A 235 -3.59 -14.06 10.61
C TYR A 235 -3.28 -15.53 10.31
N HIS A 236 -3.04 -16.36 11.33
CA HIS A 236 -2.74 -17.79 11.18
C HIS A 236 -1.54 -18.06 10.26
N VAL A 237 -0.50 -17.24 10.43
CA VAL A 237 0.77 -17.32 9.68
C VAL A 237 1.94 -17.29 10.64
N GLU A 238 3.13 -17.71 10.19
CA GLU A 238 4.37 -17.58 10.94
C GLU A 238 5.19 -16.45 10.30
N PRO A 239 5.05 -15.20 10.75
CA PRO A 239 5.79 -14.09 10.16
C PRO A 239 7.26 -14.15 10.58
N ASP A 240 8.11 -13.57 9.74
CA ASP A 240 9.48 -13.20 10.12
C ASP A 240 9.47 -11.70 10.49
N PRO A 241 9.49 -11.35 11.79
CA PRO A 241 9.30 -9.98 12.24
C PRO A 241 10.56 -9.11 12.13
N THR A 242 11.73 -9.67 11.81
CA THR A 242 13.01 -8.93 11.86
C THR A 242 13.81 -9.04 10.56
N PRO A 243 14.15 -7.92 9.89
CA PRO A 243 13.74 -6.55 10.23
C PRO A 243 12.22 -6.35 10.05
N ALA A 244 11.72 -5.26 10.63
CA ALA A 244 10.32 -4.85 10.48
C ALA A 244 9.91 -4.83 9.01
N ARG A 245 8.74 -5.41 8.71
CA ARG A 245 8.26 -5.58 7.33
C ARG A 245 6.74 -5.56 7.24
N PHE A 246 6.24 -5.26 6.04
CA PHE A 246 4.81 -5.42 5.77
C PHE A 246 4.46 -6.90 5.62
N LEU A 247 3.53 -7.38 6.45
CA LEU A 247 3.00 -8.74 6.34
C LEU A 247 1.99 -8.84 5.19
N GLY A 248 1.19 -7.79 5.02
CA GLY A 248 0.13 -7.74 4.01
C GLY A 248 -0.95 -6.72 4.34
N PHE A 249 -2.18 -7.02 3.95
CA PHE A 249 -3.28 -6.07 4.04
C PHE A 249 -4.65 -6.73 4.25
N CYS A 250 -5.60 -5.91 4.70
CA CYS A 250 -7.00 -6.29 4.86
C CYS A 250 -7.90 -5.59 3.84
N VAL A 251 -8.93 -6.30 3.39
CA VAL A 251 -9.96 -5.80 2.45
C VAL A 251 -11.34 -6.01 3.06
N THR A 252 -12.16 -4.98 3.06
CA THR A 252 -13.57 -5.07 3.46
C THR A 252 -14.38 -5.77 2.39
N VAL A 253 -15.21 -6.74 2.80
CA VAL A 253 -16.18 -7.45 1.96
C VAL A 253 -17.52 -7.54 2.69
N ALA A 254 -18.62 -7.68 1.94
CA ALA A 254 -19.94 -7.82 2.53
C ALA A 254 -20.21 -9.22 3.12
N ASP A 255 -19.58 -10.25 2.57
CA ASP A 255 -19.89 -11.65 2.86
C ASP A 255 -18.62 -12.53 2.81
N LEU A 256 -18.17 -12.99 3.97
CA LEU A 256 -17.02 -13.89 4.08
C LEU A 256 -17.34 -15.29 3.53
N GLU A 257 -18.55 -15.81 3.65
CA GLU A 257 -18.90 -17.12 3.09
C GLU A 257 -18.76 -17.14 1.57
N ALA A 258 -19.16 -16.04 0.90
CA ALA A 258 -18.96 -15.86 -0.54
C ALA A 258 -17.47 -15.86 -0.93
N ILE A 259 -16.60 -15.25 -0.11
CA ILE A 259 -15.14 -15.30 -0.30
C ILE A 259 -14.62 -16.72 -0.13
N ALA A 260 -14.99 -17.43 0.94
CA ALA A 260 -14.56 -18.81 1.19
C ALA A 260 -14.96 -19.74 0.04
N ALA A 261 -16.19 -19.60 -0.47
CA ALA A 261 -16.67 -20.37 -1.60
C ALA A 261 -15.86 -20.08 -2.88
N ARG A 262 -15.55 -18.81 -3.16
CA ARG A 262 -14.72 -18.41 -4.29
C ARG A 262 -13.29 -18.98 -4.19
N LEU A 263 -12.65 -18.83 -3.03
CA LEU A 263 -11.29 -19.33 -2.80
C LEU A 263 -11.23 -20.86 -2.94
N SER A 264 -12.23 -21.57 -2.39
CA SER A 264 -12.37 -23.02 -2.52
C SER A 264 -12.54 -23.45 -3.99
N ALA A 265 -13.42 -22.79 -4.74
CA ALA A 265 -13.62 -23.06 -6.17
C ALA A 265 -12.36 -22.74 -7.00
N ALA A 266 -11.59 -21.73 -6.59
CA ALA A 266 -10.32 -21.37 -7.18
C ALA A 266 -9.16 -22.30 -6.76
N GLY A 267 -9.34 -23.17 -5.76
CA GLY A 267 -8.28 -24.00 -5.19
C GLY A 267 -7.18 -23.17 -4.51
N ILE A 268 -7.53 -22.01 -3.95
CA ILE A 268 -6.61 -21.14 -3.21
C ILE A 268 -6.74 -21.50 -1.73
N PRO A 269 -5.64 -21.87 -1.03
CA PRO A 269 -5.69 -22.18 0.38
C PRO A 269 -5.99 -20.92 1.21
N PHE A 270 -6.77 -21.08 2.27
CA PHE A 270 -7.07 -20.00 3.22
C PHE A 270 -7.32 -20.56 4.61
N ALA A 271 -7.10 -19.72 5.62
CA ALA A 271 -7.59 -19.91 6.97
C ALA A 271 -8.89 -19.09 7.14
N GLN A 272 -9.80 -19.58 7.99
CA GLN A 272 -11.06 -18.91 8.26
C GLN A 272 -11.31 -18.87 9.77
N SER A 273 -11.66 -17.68 10.25
CA SER A 273 -12.22 -17.42 11.58
C SER A 273 -13.61 -16.80 11.44
N GLU A 274 -14.27 -16.48 12.56
CA GLU A 274 -15.54 -15.75 12.54
C GLU A 274 -15.39 -14.32 12.00
N GLU A 275 -14.22 -13.71 12.19
CA GLU A 275 -13.96 -12.31 11.83
C GLU A 275 -13.33 -12.15 10.44
N ARG A 276 -12.59 -13.17 9.97
CA ARG A 276 -11.70 -13.04 8.81
C ARG A 276 -11.58 -14.30 7.96
N ILE A 277 -11.26 -14.09 6.70
CA ILE A 277 -10.65 -15.09 5.82
C ILE A 277 -9.26 -14.63 5.44
N VAL A 278 -8.26 -15.48 5.61
CA VAL A 278 -6.86 -15.12 5.38
C VAL A 278 -6.25 -16.05 4.33
N VAL A 279 -5.78 -15.46 3.23
CA VAL A 279 -4.94 -16.14 2.25
C VAL A 279 -3.47 -15.91 2.66
N PRO A 280 -2.70 -16.99 2.95
CA PRO A 280 -1.33 -16.84 3.41
C PRO A 280 -0.42 -16.34 2.27
N ALA A 281 0.65 -15.63 2.63
CA ALA A 281 1.62 -15.06 1.68
C ALA A 281 2.14 -16.07 0.65
N ALA A 282 2.39 -17.32 1.05
CA ALA A 282 2.84 -18.40 0.16
C ALA A 282 1.86 -18.72 -1.00
N ALA A 283 0.58 -18.36 -0.85
CA ALA A 283 -0.46 -18.52 -1.85
C ALA A 283 -0.90 -17.20 -2.50
N ALA A 284 -0.34 -16.07 -2.06
CA ALA A 284 -0.75 -14.73 -2.46
C ALA A 284 0.43 -13.82 -2.79
N LEU A 285 1.40 -14.37 -3.54
CA LEU A 285 2.52 -13.61 -4.11
C LEU A 285 3.34 -12.88 -3.03
N GLY A 286 3.61 -13.58 -1.93
CA GLY A 286 4.41 -13.07 -0.82
C GLY A 286 3.70 -12.04 0.06
N CYS A 287 2.39 -11.86 -0.09
CA CYS A 287 1.60 -10.90 0.67
C CYS A 287 0.42 -11.60 1.35
N VAL A 288 0.23 -11.43 2.66
CA VAL A 288 -1.00 -11.89 3.33
C VAL A 288 -2.18 -11.05 2.83
N ILE A 289 -3.25 -11.71 2.40
CA ILE A 289 -4.50 -11.04 2.01
C ILE A 289 -5.59 -11.50 2.98
N ALA A 290 -6.02 -10.60 3.85
CA ALA A 290 -7.13 -10.83 4.75
C ALA A 290 -8.40 -10.16 4.22
N PHE A 291 -9.52 -10.85 4.31
CA PHE A 291 -10.85 -10.32 4.05
C PHE A 291 -11.58 -10.17 5.38
N GLU A 292 -12.15 -9.00 5.63
CA GLU A 292 -12.88 -8.65 6.85
C GLU A 292 -14.31 -8.24 6.48
N GLN A 293 -15.28 -8.58 7.32
CA GLN A 293 -16.66 -8.17 7.08
C GLN A 293 -16.89 -6.71 7.46
N GLY A 294 -17.59 -5.93 6.61
CA GLY A 294 -17.98 -4.55 6.89
C GLY A 294 -19.06 -4.00 5.97
#